data_AF-A0A4Q5RPB5-F1
#
_entry.id   AF-A0A4Q5RPB5-F1
#
_cell.length_a   1.000
_cell.length_b   1.000
_cell.length_c   1.000
_cell.angle_alpha   90.00
_cell.angle_beta   90.00
_cell.angle_gamma   90.00
#
_symmetry.space_group_name_H-M   'P 1'
#
loop_
_entity.id
_entity.type
_entity.pdbx_description
1 polymer ?
#
loop_
_entity_poly.entity_id
_entity_poly.type
_entity_poly.pdbx_seq_one_letter_code
_entity_poly.pdbx_strand_id
1 'polypeptide(L)'
;MVDETTNGVTVNETLTEAPGTASGGGAKPSAADQIRDSANKIGSEAADRARAFAGEGKERATGALDEVAKMFESAAGDVDTRLGEQYGQYARSAAQGISNFSESLRGKEVDDLVADATAFVKKSPVIAVGAAAAIGFVIARLIKSGIDAAADAGDPVDPAPKA
;
A
#
# COMPACT_ATOMS: atom_id res chain seq x y z
N MET A 1 38.18 42.11 -7.86
CA MET A 1 37.19 41.71 -6.82
C MET A 1 35.97 41.27 -7.58
N VAL A 2 35.86 39.96 -7.84
CA VAL A 2 34.78 39.34 -8.62
C VAL A 2 33.72 38.92 -7.59
N ASP A 3 32.52 39.50 -7.66
CA ASP A 3 31.37 38.98 -6.92
C ASP A 3 30.59 38.07 -7.88
N GLU A 4 30.81 36.78 -7.70
CA GLU A 4 30.10 35.69 -8.35
C GLU A 4 28.98 35.27 -7.40
N THR A 5 27.79 35.86 -7.56
CA THR A 5 26.61 35.43 -6.81
C THR A 5 25.47 35.12 -7.78
N THR A 6 25.38 33.83 -8.06
CA THR A 6 24.14 33.05 -8.19
C THR A 6 23.28 33.31 -9.42
N ASN A 7 23.48 32.46 -10.43
CA ASN A 7 22.52 32.20 -11.49
C ASN A 7 21.95 30.78 -11.33
N GLY A 8 20.62 30.69 -11.25
CA GLY A 8 19.83 29.53 -11.69
C GLY A 8 19.64 28.35 -10.72
N VAL A 9 18.47 28.29 -10.08
CA VAL A 9 17.44 27.26 -10.35
C VAL A 9 16.09 27.87 -9.96
N THR A 10 15.34 28.36 -10.94
CA THR A 10 13.89 28.53 -10.82
C THR A 10 13.27 27.16 -10.69
N VAL A 11 12.94 26.75 -9.46
CA VAL A 11 12.18 25.52 -9.22
C VAL A 11 10.75 25.82 -9.64
N ASN A 12 10.37 25.25 -10.79
CA ASN A 12 9.03 25.26 -11.36
C ASN A 12 8.00 24.83 -10.30
N GLU A 13 7.16 25.76 -9.86
CA GLU A 13 5.87 25.43 -9.28
C GLU A 13 5.02 24.80 -10.38
N THR A 14 4.94 23.47 -10.43
CA THR A 14 3.89 22.78 -11.17
C THR A 14 3.64 21.38 -10.63
N LEU A 15 2.36 21.12 -10.38
CA LEU A 15 1.70 19.86 -10.05
C LEU A 15 1.76 19.40 -8.58
N THR A 16 0.86 19.97 -7.77
CA THR A 16 -0.05 19.12 -6.97
C THR A 16 -1.40 19.82 -6.86
N GLU A 17 -2.13 19.88 -7.97
CA GLU A 17 -3.59 19.88 -7.87
C GLU A 17 -3.99 18.52 -7.30
N ALA A 18 -4.17 18.49 -5.98
CA ALA A 18 -4.90 17.42 -5.34
C ALA A 18 -6.31 17.42 -5.95
N PRO A 19 -6.86 16.28 -6.42
CA PRO A 19 -8.25 16.24 -6.82
C PRO A 19 -9.10 16.63 -5.61
N GLY A 20 -9.85 17.72 -5.79
CA GLY A 20 -10.56 18.42 -4.74
C GLY A 20 -11.42 17.49 -3.91
N THR A 21 -11.42 17.77 -2.61
CA THR A 21 -12.52 17.45 -1.70
C THR A 21 -13.84 17.92 -2.31
N ALA A 22 -14.58 16.99 -2.90
CA ALA A 22 -15.98 17.22 -3.21
C ALA A 22 -16.75 17.25 -1.89
N SER A 23 -17.06 18.47 -1.42
CA SER A 23 -18.03 18.68 -0.35
C SER A 23 -19.03 19.78 -0.72
N GLY A 24 -20.32 19.43 -0.59
CA GLY A 24 -21.49 20.32 -0.64
C GLY A 24 -22.26 20.27 -1.96
N GLY A 25 -23.56 20.00 -2.07
CA GLY A 25 -24.65 19.78 -1.11
C GLY A 25 -26.00 19.96 -1.83
N GLY A 26 -27.09 19.28 -1.44
CA GLY A 26 -28.44 19.55 -1.98
C GLY A 26 -29.47 18.43 -1.79
N ALA A 27 -30.62 18.78 -1.21
CA ALA A 27 -31.71 17.91 -0.77
C ALA A 27 -32.34 17.01 -1.87
N LYS A 28 -32.04 15.72 -1.76
CA LYS A 28 -32.69 14.46 -2.22
C LYS A 28 -31.97 13.35 -1.41
N PRO A 29 -32.40 12.08 -1.31
CA PRO A 29 -31.56 11.07 -0.65
C PRO A 29 -30.19 11.13 -1.29
N SER A 30 -29.23 11.63 -0.53
CA SER A 30 -28.07 12.30 -1.08
C SER A 30 -27.25 11.23 -1.78
N ALA A 31 -26.51 11.55 -2.84
CA ALA A 31 -25.56 10.59 -3.40
C ALA A 31 -24.64 10.02 -2.29
N ALA A 32 -24.34 10.82 -1.26
CA ALA A 32 -23.64 10.41 -0.05
C ALA A 32 -24.37 9.34 0.79
N ASP A 33 -25.70 9.37 0.88
CA ASP A 33 -26.49 8.39 1.63
C ASP A 33 -26.52 7.05 0.89
N GLN A 34 -26.70 7.07 -0.43
CA GLN A 34 -26.63 5.87 -1.27
C GLN A 34 -25.24 5.23 -1.26
N ILE A 35 -24.19 6.06 -1.29
CA ILE A 35 -22.81 5.59 -1.17
C ILE A 35 -22.58 4.98 0.21
N ARG A 36 -23.09 5.61 1.29
CA ARG A 36 -23.00 5.04 2.65
C ARG A 36 -23.71 3.70 2.76
N ASP A 37 -24.94 3.59 2.27
CA ASP A 37 -25.71 2.35 2.34
C ASP A 37 -25.04 1.22 1.55
N SER A 38 -24.55 1.55 0.36
CA SER A 38 -23.80 0.60 -0.47
C SER A 38 -22.49 0.18 0.20
N ALA A 39 -21.74 1.13 0.76
CA ALA A 39 -20.50 0.87 1.48
C ALA A 39 -20.74 0.03 2.74
N ASN A 40 -21.81 0.28 3.49
CA ASN A 40 -22.19 -0.51 4.67
C ASN A 40 -22.52 -1.96 4.29
N LYS A 41 -23.28 -2.15 3.20
CA LYS A 41 -23.62 -3.49 2.70
C LYS A 41 -22.37 -4.26 2.24
N ILE A 42 -21.54 -3.63 1.41
CA ILE A 42 -20.29 -4.22 0.92
C ILE A 42 -19.33 -4.49 2.09
N GLY A 43 -19.20 -3.55 3.02
CA GLY A 43 -18.34 -3.68 4.19
C GLY A 43 -18.78 -4.83 5.11
N SER A 44 -20.08 -5.02 5.31
CA SER A 44 -20.61 -6.12 6.12
C SER A 44 -20.32 -7.47 5.48
N GLU A 45 -20.61 -7.62 4.17
CA GLU A 45 -20.32 -8.86 3.44
C GLU A 45 -18.82 -9.17 3.40
N ALA A 46 -17.99 -8.16 3.16
CA ALA A 46 -16.54 -8.30 3.19
C ALA A 46 -16.03 -8.68 4.59
N ALA A 47 -16.59 -8.12 5.65
CA ALA A 47 -16.22 -8.46 7.03
C ALA A 47 -16.58 -9.91 7.38
N ASP A 48 -17.76 -10.38 6.98
CA ASP A 48 -18.18 -11.76 7.21
C ASP A 48 -17.32 -12.76 6.44
N ARG A 49 -17.01 -12.43 5.17
CA ARG A 49 -16.04 -13.21 4.37
C ARG A 49 -14.66 -13.19 5.00
N ALA A 50 -14.15 -12.03 5.39
CA ALA A 50 -12.84 -11.90 6.02
C ALA A 50 -12.74 -12.72 7.30
N ARG A 51 -13.78 -12.73 8.14
CA ARG A 51 -13.84 -13.60 9.33
C ARG A 51 -13.80 -15.08 8.98
N ALA A 52 -14.54 -15.50 7.95
CA ALA A 52 -14.50 -16.88 7.47
C ALA A 52 -13.12 -17.28 6.93
N PHE A 53 -12.45 -16.37 6.21
CA PHE A 53 -11.11 -16.58 5.67
C PHE A 53 -9.99 -16.42 6.71
N ALA A 54 -10.20 -15.72 7.83
CA ALA A 54 -9.15 -15.46 8.82
C ALA A 54 -8.59 -16.75 9.45
N GLY A 55 -9.43 -17.78 9.62
CA GLY A 55 -9.00 -19.08 10.14
C GLY A 55 -8.09 -19.84 9.17
N GLU A 56 -8.44 -19.85 7.88
CA GLU A 56 -7.75 -20.64 6.84
C GLU A 56 -6.62 -19.86 6.15
N GLY A 57 -6.69 -18.54 6.20
CA GLY A 57 -5.75 -17.62 5.59
C GLY A 57 -4.42 -17.56 6.32
N LYS A 58 -4.39 -17.84 7.64
CA LYS A 58 -3.16 -17.79 8.44
C LYS A 58 -2.12 -18.78 7.92
N GLU A 59 -2.49 -20.04 7.71
CA GLU A 59 -1.55 -21.08 7.28
C GLU A 59 -1.03 -20.84 5.86
N ARG A 60 -1.92 -20.42 4.95
CA ARG A 60 -1.53 -20.06 3.56
C ARG A 60 -0.66 -18.81 3.52
N ALA A 61 -0.99 -17.80 4.32
CA ALA A 61 -0.20 -16.58 4.42
C ALA A 61 1.17 -16.88 5.02
N THR A 62 1.26 -17.68 6.10
CA THR A 62 2.56 -18.03 6.69
C THR A 62 3.45 -18.78 5.70
N GLY A 63 2.91 -19.70 4.91
CA GLY A 63 3.68 -20.41 3.88
C GLY A 63 4.21 -19.48 2.78
N ALA A 64 3.38 -18.55 2.28
CA ALA A 64 3.81 -17.57 1.28
C ALA A 64 4.83 -16.57 1.85
N LEU A 65 4.64 -16.16 3.12
CA LEU A 65 5.56 -15.26 3.82
C LEU A 65 6.93 -15.92 4.06
N ASP A 66 6.98 -17.22 4.35
CA ASP A 66 8.25 -17.96 4.48
C ASP A 66 9.05 -17.98 3.17
N GLU A 67 8.36 -18.12 2.03
CA GLU A 67 9.01 -18.11 0.71
C GLU A 67 9.57 -16.72 0.38
N VAL A 68 8.80 -15.67 0.67
CA VAL A 68 9.26 -14.28 0.55
C VAL A 68 10.43 -14.01 1.51
N ALA A 69 10.36 -14.45 2.76
CA ALA A 69 11.43 -14.27 3.74
C ALA A 69 12.74 -14.91 3.26
N LYS A 70 12.69 -16.13 2.69
CA LYS A 70 13.88 -16.78 2.09
C LYS A 70 14.46 -15.99 0.92
N MET A 71 13.61 -15.40 0.08
CA MET A 71 14.07 -14.54 -1.02
C MET A 71 14.76 -13.27 -0.50
N PHE A 72 14.19 -12.64 0.53
CA PHE A 72 14.76 -11.45 1.16
C PHE A 72 16.06 -11.76 1.93
N GLU A 73 16.14 -12.88 2.65
CA GLU A 73 17.37 -13.34 3.33
C GLU A 73 18.50 -13.52 2.31
N SER A 74 18.19 -14.15 1.17
CA SER A 74 19.14 -14.35 0.07
C SER A 74 19.61 -13.02 -0.53
N ALA A 75 18.70 -12.03 -0.67
CA ALA A 75 19.03 -10.71 -1.19
C ALA A 75 19.70 -9.78 -0.17
N ALA A 76 19.39 -9.90 1.12
CA ALA A 76 19.97 -9.10 2.19
C ALA A 76 21.47 -9.37 2.35
N GLY A 77 21.91 -10.60 2.11
CA GLY A 77 23.34 -10.96 2.02
C GLY A 77 24.10 -10.14 0.98
N ASP A 78 23.44 -9.69 -0.09
CA ASP A 78 24.04 -8.87 -1.15
C ASP A 78 24.00 -7.36 -0.85
N VAL A 79 23.09 -6.91 0.01
CA VAL A 79 22.77 -5.48 0.23
C VAL A 79 23.55 -4.86 1.40
N ASP A 80 24.05 -5.66 2.35
CA ASP A 80 24.82 -5.19 3.52
C ASP A 80 26.06 -4.34 3.14
N THR A 81 26.57 -4.52 1.92
CA THR A 81 27.74 -3.81 1.39
C THR A 81 27.47 -2.37 0.91
N ARG A 82 26.21 -1.94 0.77
CA ARG A 82 25.87 -0.71 -0.02
C ARG A 82 25.17 0.42 0.74
N LEU A 83 24.73 0.22 1.98
CA LEU A 83 23.70 1.11 2.56
C LEU A 83 24.22 2.44 3.16
N GLY A 84 25.47 2.56 3.62
CA GLY A 84 26.05 3.85 4.02
C GLY A 84 25.30 4.64 5.13
N GLU A 85 25.93 5.69 5.65
CA GLU A 85 25.46 6.39 6.86
C GLU A 85 24.13 7.19 6.65
N GLN A 86 23.87 7.66 5.44
CA GLN A 86 22.72 8.54 5.14
C GLN A 86 21.38 7.80 4.99
N TYR A 87 21.38 6.51 4.63
CA TYR A 87 20.15 5.69 4.65
C TYR A 87 19.79 5.20 6.06
N GLY A 88 20.73 5.28 7.01
CA GLY A 88 20.58 4.80 8.38
C GLY A 88 19.48 5.51 9.17
N GLN A 89 19.25 6.81 8.94
CA GLN A 89 18.26 7.58 9.70
C GLN A 89 16.82 7.26 9.27
N TYR A 90 16.60 7.07 7.96
CA TYR A 90 15.30 6.64 7.46
C TYR A 90 15.03 5.18 7.85
N ALA A 91 16.06 4.32 7.78
CA ALA A 91 15.99 2.94 8.27
C ALA A 91 15.68 2.88 9.77
N ARG A 92 16.28 3.75 10.59
CA ARG A 92 16.06 3.78 12.05
C ARG A 92 14.66 4.27 12.42
N SER A 93 14.13 5.26 11.68
CA SER A 93 12.76 5.76 11.85
C SER A 93 11.73 4.69 11.44
N ALA A 94 11.99 4.00 10.33
CA ALA A 94 11.17 2.86 9.90
C ALA A 94 11.24 1.71 10.92
N ALA A 95 12.43 1.39 11.42
CA ALA A 95 12.64 0.35 12.43
C ALA A 95 11.88 0.66 13.74
N GLN A 96 11.85 1.91 14.18
CA GLN A 96 11.03 2.32 15.32
C GLN A 96 9.53 2.13 15.06
N GLY A 97 9.05 2.48 13.86
CA GLY A 97 7.67 2.22 13.46
C GLY A 97 7.30 0.72 13.50
N ILE A 98 8.18 -0.13 12.96
CA ILE A 98 8.01 -1.60 12.96
C ILE A 98 8.07 -2.17 14.38
N SER A 99 8.96 -1.67 15.23
CA SER A 99 9.07 -2.09 16.63
C SER A 99 7.80 -1.78 17.40
N ASN A 100 7.27 -0.56 17.26
CA ASN A 100 6.02 -0.16 17.91
C ASN A 100 4.82 -0.98 17.43
N PHE A 101 4.78 -1.32 16.13
CA PHE A 101 3.75 -2.20 15.59
C PHE A 101 3.86 -3.62 16.17
N SER A 102 5.07 -4.15 16.29
CA SER A 102 5.33 -5.47 16.86
C SER A 102 4.99 -5.56 18.34
N GLU A 103 5.27 -4.50 19.11
CA GLU A 103 4.85 -4.36 20.52
C GLU A 103 3.33 -4.35 20.65
N SER A 104 2.65 -3.63 19.74
CA SER A 104 1.19 -3.59 19.65
C SER A 104 0.61 -4.98 19.35
N LEU A 105 1.25 -5.73 18.46
CA LEU A 105 0.84 -7.10 18.11
C LEU A 105 1.04 -8.11 19.24
N ARG A 106 2.04 -7.88 20.11
CA ARG A 106 2.40 -8.77 21.22
C ARG A 106 1.61 -8.49 22.50
N GLY A 107 1.24 -7.23 22.73
CA GLY A 107 0.66 -6.77 23.98
C GLY A 107 -0.82 -6.37 23.93
N LYS A 108 -1.42 -6.15 22.75
CA LYS A 108 -2.81 -5.70 22.63
C LYS A 108 -3.72 -6.78 22.08
N GLU A 109 -4.94 -6.83 22.62
CA GLU A 109 -6.02 -7.58 22.01
C GLU A 109 -6.42 -6.94 20.67
N VAL A 110 -6.96 -7.73 19.75
CA VAL A 110 -7.35 -7.28 18.41
C VAL A 110 -8.29 -6.07 18.48
N ASP A 111 -9.16 -6.02 19.48
CA ASP A 111 -10.06 -4.89 19.74
C ASP A 111 -9.32 -3.56 19.99
N ASP A 112 -8.21 -3.58 20.71
CA ASP A 112 -7.40 -2.38 20.96
C ASP A 112 -6.69 -1.90 19.68
N LEU A 113 -6.25 -2.82 18.83
CA LEU A 113 -5.65 -2.49 17.52
C LEU A 113 -6.70 -1.85 16.59
N VAL A 114 -7.92 -2.38 16.59
CA VAL A 114 -9.03 -1.83 15.80
C VAL A 114 -9.43 -0.45 16.34
N ALA A 115 -9.45 -0.26 17.65
CA ALA A 115 -9.74 1.03 18.26
C ALA A 115 -8.69 2.10 17.88
N ASP A 116 -7.40 1.78 17.95
CA ASP A 116 -6.31 2.68 17.59
C ASP A 116 -6.33 3.02 16.09
N ALA A 117 -6.53 2.02 15.22
CA ALA A 117 -6.67 2.22 13.79
C ALA A 117 -7.87 3.13 13.47
N THR A 118 -9.00 2.92 14.15
CA THR A 118 -10.19 3.77 14.00
C THR A 118 -9.91 5.21 14.45
N ALA A 119 -9.16 5.40 15.55
CA ALA A 119 -8.75 6.72 16.02
C ALA A 119 -7.81 7.43 15.02
N PHE A 120 -6.88 6.70 14.41
CA PHE A 120 -5.97 7.22 13.38
C PHE A 120 -6.72 7.68 12.12
N VAL A 121 -7.67 6.86 11.63
CA VAL A 121 -8.53 7.20 10.48
C VAL A 121 -9.36 8.45 10.77
N LYS A 122 -9.93 8.56 11.98
CA LYS A 122 -10.68 9.76 12.41
C LYS A 122 -9.80 11.01 12.47
N LYS A 123 -8.53 10.86 12.89
CA LYS A 123 -7.59 11.97 13.00
C LYS A 123 -7.11 12.48 11.63
N SER A 124 -7.02 11.60 10.64
CA SER A 124 -6.51 11.95 9.31
C SER A 124 -7.20 11.17 8.20
N PRO A 125 -8.42 11.59 7.79
CA PRO A 125 -9.20 10.90 6.77
C PRO A 125 -8.49 10.86 5.40
N VAL A 126 -7.73 11.90 5.04
CA VAL A 126 -7.00 11.95 3.76
C VAL A 126 -5.93 10.86 3.68
N ILE A 127 -5.15 10.66 4.75
CA ILE A 127 -4.11 9.62 4.81
C ILE A 127 -4.76 8.24 4.68
N ALA A 128 -5.88 8.02 5.36
CA ALA A 128 -6.62 6.76 5.27
C ALA A 128 -7.11 6.47 3.84
N VAL A 129 -7.70 7.45 3.16
CA VAL A 129 -8.15 7.30 1.76
C VAL A 129 -6.97 7.02 0.83
N GLY A 130 -5.85 7.74 0.99
CA GLY A 130 -4.63 7.52 0.20
C GLY A 130 -4.03 6.13 0.41
N ALA A 131 -3.94 5.69 1.67
CA ALA A 131 -3.45 4.35 2.00
C ALA A 131 -4.36 3.25 1.45
N ALA A 132 -5.69 3.40 1.58
CA ALA A 132 -6.66 2.45 1.03
C ALA A 132 -6.56 2.35 -0.51
N ALA A 133 -6.43 3.49 -1.20
CA ALA A 133 -6.26 3.52 -2.65
C ALA A 133 -4.94 2.85 -3.08
N ALA A 134 -3.83 3.11 -2.37
CA ALA A 134 -2.54 2.49 -2.66
C ALA A 134 -2.58 0.96 -2.46
N ILE A 135 -3.14 0.48 -1.34
CA ILE A 135 -3.30 -0.96 -1.08
C ILE A 135 -4.18 -1.60 -2.14
N GLY A 136 -5.34 -0.99 -2.46
CA GLY A 136 -6.23 -1.47 -3.49
C GLY A 136 -5.56 -1.55 -4.87
N PHE A 137 -4.73 -0.57 -5.23
CA PHE A 137 -3.97 -0.57 -6.46
C PHE A 137 -2.93 -1.69 -6.52
N VAL A 138 -2.21 -1.94 -5.43
CA VAL A 138 -1.24 -3.05 -5.36
C VAL A 138 -1.95 -4.38 -5.58
N ILE A 139 -3.07 -4.62 -4.89
CA ILE A 139 -3.87 -5.84 -5.05
C ILE A 139 -4.39 -5.96 -6.49
N ALA A 140 -4.95 -4.88 -7.05
CA ALA A 140 -5.42 -4.84 -8.43
C ALA A 140 -4.30 -5.13 -9.44
N ARG A 141 -3.10 -4.60 -9.19
CA ARG A 141 -1.92 -4.83 -10.02
C ARG A 141 -1.44 -6.27 -9.94
N LEU A 142 -1.44 -6.89 -8.76
CA LEU A 142 -1.10 -8.32 -8.62
C LEU A 142 -2.07 -9.21 -9.41
N ILE A 143 -3.38 -8.94 -9.32
CA ILE A 143 -4.40 -9.67 -10.09
C ILE A 143 -4.19 -9.45 -11.60
N LYS A 144 -4.01 -8.20 -12.05
CA LYS A 144 -3.78 -7.85 -13.46
C LYS A 144 -2.51 -8.51 -14.00
N SER A 145 -1.40 -8.43 -13.27
CA SER A 145 -0.13 -9.03 -13.66
C SER A 145 -0.18 -10.55 -13.71
N GLY A 146 -0.94 -11.19 -12.82
CA GLY A 146 -1.21 -12.63 -12.91
C GLY A 146 -2.01 -13.02 -14.15
N ILE A 147 -2.95 -12.18 -14.58
CA ILE A 147 -3.76 -12.40 -15.80
C ILE A 147 -2.94 -12.14 -17.07
N ASP A 148 -2.13 -11.08 -17.11
CA ASP A 148 -1.26 -10.78 -18.26
C ASP A 148 -0.16 -11.84 -18.44
N ALA A 149 0.39 -12.37 -17.34
CA ALA A 149 1.33 -13.50 -17.41
C ALA A 149 0.70 -14.78 -17.97
N ALA A 150 -0.63 -14.96 -17.84
CA ALA A 150 -1.36 -16.06 -18.44
C ALA A 150 -1.73 -15.80 -19.93
N ALA A 151 -1.84 -14.53 -20.34
CA ALA A 151 -2.15 -14.15 -21.72
C ALA A 151 -0.90 -14.17 -22.63
N ASP A 152 0.29 -13.89 -22.08
CA ASP A 152 1.58 -13.93 -22.81
C ASP A 152 2.08 -15.38 -23.07
N ALA A 153 1.58 -16.37 -22.32
CA ALA A 153 1.90 -17.78 -22.53
C ALA A 153 1.19 -18.43 -23.75
N GLY A 154 0.45 -17.63 -24.53
CA GLY A 154 -0.38 -18.09 -25.65
C GLY A 154 0.16 -17.78 -27.06
N ASP A 155 1.27 -17.03 -27.19
CA ASP A 155 1.87 -16.73 -28.49
C ASP A 155 3.08 -17.66 -28.74
N PRO A 156 2.94 -18.76 -29.50
CA PRO A 156 4.09 -19.46 -30.02
C PRO A 156 4.82 -18.52 -31.00
N VAL A 157 5.99 -18.06 -30.59
CA VAL A 157 6.95 -17.37 -31.46
C VAL A 157 7.32 -18.34 -32.58
N ASP A 158 6.73 -18.18 -33.76
CA ASP A 158 7.15 -18.88 -34.98
C ASP A 158 8.61 -18.52 -35.29
N PRO A 159 9.56 -19.48 -35.26
CA PRO A 159 10.90 -19.22 -35.78
C PRO A 159 10.83 -19.13 -37.30
N ALA A 160 11.09 -17.94 -37.86
CA ALA A 160 11.23 -17.75 -39.29
C ALA A 160 12.28 -18.73 -39.88
N PRO A 161 12.02 -19.33 -41.06
CA PRO A 161 12.89 -20.34 -41.64
C PRO A 161 14.18 -19.70 -42.15
N LYS A 162 15.31 -20.37 -41.90
CA LYS A 162 16.60 -20.01 -42.48
C LYS A 162 16.60 -20.28 -43.98
N ALA A 163 17.10 -19.31 -44.76
CA ALA A 163 17.70 -19.52 -46.08
C ALA A 163 19.11 -18.92 -46.05
#